data_AF-A0A2A4QIM3-F1
#
_entry.id   AF-A0A2A4QIM3-F1
#
_cell.length_a   1.000
_cell.length_b   1.000
_cell.length_c   1.000
_cell.angle_alpha   90.00
_cell.angle_beta   90.00
_cell.angle_gamma   90.00
#
_symmetry.space_group_name_H-M   'P 1'
#
loop_
_entity.id
_entity.type
_entity.pdbx_description
1 polymer ?
#
loop_
_entity_poly.entity_id
_entity_poly.type
_entity_poly.pdbx_seq_one_letter_code
_entity_poly.pdbx_strand_id
1 'polypeptide(L)'
;MKPTVHEHLKKSIDAVSKASALTLQSQQHKLPFIIGISISLFIFSTNSVAQYSASVTYEFVVEIVNTHGYVVRAEEMDREIVFEDIGTGTLIEFAIVSNGGKVYTHWHVKGEKERGLFIVERSTNNKDYEQIGFKRGIGVVIENKILYCWVDEEPPAGDCSYRLLKVYEDGRYYYSEVVGSNQRQRVKPNTKDETPLIAAKR
;
A
#
# COMPACT_ATOMS: atom_id res chain seq x y z
N MET A 1 9.64 15.58 11.82
CA MET A 1 9.27 14.40 11.02
C MET A 1 8.09 13.75 11.73
N LYS A 2 6.90 13.73 11.12
CA LYS A 2 5.70 13.17 11.75
C LYS A 2 5.79 11.63 11.66
N PRO A 3 5.54 10.87 12.75
CA PRO A 3 5.68 9.41 12.69
C PRO A 3 4.54 8.80 11.84
N THR A 4 4.84 7.74 11.09
CA THR A 4 3.88 7.14 10.13
C THR A 4 2.81 6.29 10.82
N VAL A 5 1.73 5.91 10.11
CA VAL A 5 0.65 5.05 10.65
C VAL A 5 1.20 3.72 11.17
N HIS A 6 2.18 3.11 10.46
CA HIS A 6 2.82 1.87 10.90
C HIS A 6 3.64 2.04 12.18
N GLU A 7 4.34 3.17 12.33
CA GLU A 7 5.08 3.46 13.57
C GLU A 7 4.17 3.72 14.76
N HIS A 8 2.98 4.28 14.53
CA HIS A 8 2.00 4.48 15.59
C HIS A 8 1.27 3.20 15.94
N LEU A 9 0.86 2.39 14.94
CA LEU A 9 0.25 1.09 15.19
C LEU A 9 1.24 0.16 15.90
N LYS A 10 2.52 0.17 15.51
CA LYS A 10 3.58 -0.51 16.26
C LYS A 10 3.73 0.07 17.65
N LYS A 11 3.75 1.39 17.84
CA LYS A 11 3.82 1.98 19.19
C LYS A 11 2.62 1.61 20.05
N SER A 12 1.41 1.54 19.49
CA SER A 12 0.19 1.15 20.19
C SER A 12 0.20 -0.35 20.51
N ILE A 13 0.61 -1.20 19.56
CA ILE A 13 0.81 -2.65 19.79
C ILE A 13 1.95 -2.90 20.80
N ASP A 14 3.04 -2.14 20.72
CA ASP A 14 4.19 -2.21 21.63
C ASP A 14 3.82 -1.64 23.00
N ALA A 15 2.95 -0.63 23.08
CA ALA A 15 2.40 -0.11 24.33
C ALA A 15 1.44 -1.11 24.97
N VAL A 16 0.59 -1.77 24.18
CA VAL A 16 -0.28 -2.87 24.63
C VAL A 16 0.56 -4.08 25.05
N SER A 17 1.61 -4.42 24.29
CA SER A 17 2.54 -5.51 24.61
C SER A 17 3.39 -5.18 25.84
N LYS A 18 3.84 -3.93 26.01
CA LYS A 18 4.54 -3.44 27.21
C LYS A 18 3.62 -3.35 28.41
N ALA A 19 2.36 -2.93 28.26
CA ALA A 19 1.38 -2.95 29.33
C ALA A 19 1.08 -4.40 29.75
N SER A 20 0.99 -5.32 28.79
CA SER A 20 0.90 -6.76 29.03
C SER A 20 2.17 -7.30 29.73
N ALA A 21 3.35 -6.84 29.33
CA ALA A 21 4.64 -7.24 29.91
C ALA A 21 4.91 -6.64 31.31
N LEU A 22 4.46 -5.40 31.57
CA LEU A 22 4.48 -4.74 32.88
C LEU A 22 3.50 -5.42 33.84
N THR A 23 2.37 -5.92 33.32
CA THR A 23 1.45 -6.81 34.04
C THR A 23 2.07 -8.20 34.30
N LEU A 24 3.02 -8.64 33.46
CA LEU A 24 3.87 -9.83 33.66
C LEU A 24 5.11 -9.58 34.54
N GLN A 25 5.53 -8.33 34.80
CA GLN A 25 6.64 -8.04 35.73
C GLN A 25 6.16 -7.71 37.15
N SER A 26 4.89 -7.35 37.35
CA SER A 26 4.27 -7.26 38.68
C SER A 26 3.93 -8.64 39.30
N GLN A 27 4.36 -9.74 38.64
CA GLN A 27 4.22 -11.17 39.01
C GLN A 27 4.76 -11.59 40.39
N GLN A 28 5.19 -10.67 41.27
CA GLN A 28 5.52 -11.04 42.66
C GLN A 28 4.34 -11.00 43.62
N HIS A 29 3.18 -10.46 43.24
CA HIS A 29 1.97 -10.60 44.05
C HIS A 29 0.74 -10.88 43.19
N LYS A 30 0.26 -12.13 43.26
CA LYS A 30 -1.03 -12.68 42.80
C LYS A 30 -2.04 -11.62 42.34
N LEU A 31 -2.32 -11.50 41.04
CA LEU A 31 -3.55 -10.92 40.44
C LEU A 31 -3.47 -11.08 38.88
N PRO A 32 -4.55 -11.05 38.08
CA PRO A 32 -5.34 -12.25 37.81
C PRO A 32 -5.60 -12.48 36.29
N PHE A 33 -6.11 -13.66 35.90
CA PHE A 33 -6.28 -14.05 34.48
C PHE A 33 -7.13 -13.04 33.67
N ILE A 34 -6.74 -12.77 32.41
CA ILE A 34 -7.53 -12.02 31.42
C ILE A 34 -8.72 -12.90 31.02
N ILE A 35 -9.94 -12.34 31.03
CA ILE A 35 -11.17 -13.08 30.67
C ILE A 35 -11.86 -12.53 29.44
N GLY A 36 -11.49 -11.34 28.98
CA GLY A 36 -12.10 -10.74 27.80
C GLY A 36 -11.23 -9.64 27.21
N ILE A 37 -11.21 -9.61 25.88
CA ILE A 37 -10.68 -8.51 25.08
C ILE A 37 -11.78 -8.13 24.10
N SER A 38 -12.19 -6.85 24.12
CA SER A 38 -13.08 -6.27 23.13
C SER A 38 -12.31 -5.27 22.29
N ILE A 39 -12.51 -5.32 20.97
CA ILE A 39 -11.91 -4.39 20.02
C ILE A 39 -13.04 -3.78 19.21
N SER A 40 -13.19 -2.45 19.31
CA SER A 40 -14.15 -1.68 18.53
C SER A 40 -13.39 -0.76 17.58
N LEU A 41 -13.77 -0.77 16.30
CA LEU A 41 -13.26 0.13 15.27
C LEU A 41 -14.44 0.88 14.65
N PHE A 42 -14.44 2.19 14.79
CA PHE A 42 -15.40 3.06 14.12
C PHE A 42 -14.70 3.79 12.98
N ILE A 43 -15.32 3.78 11.80
CA ILE A 43 -14.80 4.44 10.60
C ILE A 43 -15.87 5.41 10.10
N PHE A 44 -15.50 6.68 9.99
CA PHE A 44 -16.35 7.72 9.41
C PHE A 44 -15.68 8.24 8.15
N SER A 45 -16.44 8.29 7.05
CA SER A 45 -15.96 8.78 5.76
C SER A 45 -16.71 10.05 5.40
N THR A 46 -15.97 11.09 5.00
CA THR A 46 -16.55 12.32 4.45
C THR A 46 -15.95 12.62 3.09
N ASN A 47 -16.81 12.93 2.11
CA ASN A 47 -16.40 13.34 0.77
C ASN A 47 -16.68 14.84 0.61
N SER A 48 -15.65 15.66 0.38
CA SER A 48 -15.82 17.08 0.06
C SER A 48 -15.73 17.30 -1.45
N VAL A 49 -16.88 17.64 -2.07
CA VAL A 49 -16.98 17.94 -3.51
C VAL A 49 -16.16 19.20 -3.89
N ALA A 50 -15.89 20.08 -2.92
CA ALA A 50 -15.22 21.37 -3.18
C ALA A 50 -13.69 21.28 -3.30
N GLN A 51 -13.05 20.17 -2.85
CA GLN A 51 -11.59 20.07 -2.75
C GLN A 51 -10.98 18.81 -3.38
N TYR A 52 -11.79 17.91 -3.98
CA TYR A 52 -11.34 16.59 -4.45
C TYR A 52 -10.58 15.78 -3.39
N SER A 53 -10.83 16.07 -2.11
CA SER A 53 -10.24 15.38 -0.97
C SER A 53 -11.31 14.57 -0.28
N ALA A 54 -11.11 13.26 -0.22
CA ALA A 54 -11.80 12.42 0.75
C ALA A 54 -11.03 12.49 2.07
N SER A 55 -11.73 12.38 3.19
CA SER A 55 -11.09 12.08 4.45
C SER A 55 -11.80 10.97 5.19
N VAL A 56 -11.01 10.14 5.86
CA VAL A 56 -11.49 9.12 6.79
C VAL A 56 -10.99 9.49 8.17
N THR A 57 -11.90 9.52 9.12
CA THR A 57 -11.59 9.54 10.54
C THR A 57 -11.88 8.17 11.12
N TYR A 58 -11.02 7.72 12.03
CA TYR A 58 -11.23 6.47 12.75
C TYR A 58 -11.07 6.67 14.25
N GLU A 59 -11.85 5.88 15.00
CA GLU A 59 -11.74 5.75 16.44
C GLU A 59 -11.47 4.28 16.77
N PHE A 60 -10.44 4.04 17.58
CA PHE A 60 -10.05 2.70 18.01
C PHE A 60 -10.14 2.60 19.54
N VAL A 61 -10.91 1.62 20.01
CA VAL A 61 -11.09 1.35 21.45
C VAL A 61 -10.75 -0.11 21.74
N VAL A 62 -9.82 -0.33 22.66
CA VAL A 62 -9.51 -1.64 23.23
C VAL A 62 -9.91 -1.65 24.68
N GLU A 63 -10.74 -2.62 25.06
CA GLU A 63 -11.09 -2.88 26.45
C GLU A 63 -10.59 -4.27 26.86
N ILE A 64 -9.77 -4.31 27.90
CA ILE A 64 -9.25 -5.55 28.49
C ILE A 64 -9.87 -5.69 29.86
N VAL A 65 -10.59 -6.80 30.09
CA VAL A 65 -11.20 -7.11 31.38
C VAL A 65 -10.46 -8.27 32.03
N ASN A 66 -10.02 -8.09 33.27
CA ASN A 66 -9.46 -9.17 34.05
C ASN A 66 -10.52 -9.85 34.94
N THR A 67 -10.18 -11.01 35.49
CA THR A 67 -11.03 -11.81 36.41
C THR A 67 -11.52 -11.08 37.65
N HIS A 68 -10.95 -9.91 37.99
CA HIS A 68 -11.37 -9.10 39.13
C HIS A 68 -12.23 -7.90 38.71
N GLY A 69 -12.64 -7.84 37.44
CA GLY A 69 -13.51 -6.80 36.91
C GLY A 69 -12.80 -5.49 36.60
N TYR A 70 -11.47 -5.43 36.65
CA TYR A 70 -10.74 -4.25 36.20
C TYR A 70 -10.76 -4.17 34.68
N VAL A 71 -11.08 -2.97 34.16
CA VAL A 71 -11.11 -2.66 32.74
C VAL A 71 -9.95 -1.73 32.41
N VAL A 72 -9.07 -2.14 31.50
CA VAL A 72 -8.08 -1.26 30.87
C VAL A 72 -8.65 -0.83 29.53
N ARG A 73 -8.91 0.46 29.36
CA ARG A 73 -9.38 1.06 28.11
C ARG A 73 -8.23 1.82 27.45
N ALA A 74 -7.89 1.47 26.22
CA ALA A 74 -6.99 2.25 25.37
C ALA A 74 -7.80 2.85 24.22
N GLU A 75 -7.71 4.16 24.06
CA GLU A 75 -8.41 4.91 23.02
C GLU A 75 -7.37 5.63 22.14
N GLU A 76 -7.49 5.50 20.82
CA GLU A 76 -6.80 6.39 19.88
C GLU A 76 -7.87 7.18 19.11
N MET A 77 -7.82 8.51 19.25
CA MET A 77 -8.87 9.44 18.80
C MET A 77 -8.39 10.30 17.62
N ASP A 78 -9.34 10.59 16.72
CA ASP A 78 -9.35 11.73 15.80
C ASP A 78 -8.11 11.95 14.93
N ARG A 79 -7.76 10.97 14.09
CA ARG A 79 -6.91 11.25 12.93
C ARG A 79 -7.73 11.39 11.67
N GLU A 80 -7.73 12.60 11.14
CA GLU A 80 -8.14 12.85 9.76
C GLU A 80 -7.06 12.32 8.81
N ILE A 81 -7.39 11.29 8.05
CA ILE A 81 -6.58 10.84 6.91
C ILE A 81 -7.10 11.60 5.71
N VAL A 82 -6.36 12.60 5.25
CA VAL A 82 -6.66 13.30 3.99
C VAL A 82 -6.04 12.51 2.85
N PHE A 83 -6.90 12.05 1.94
CA PHE A 83 -6.44 11.38 0.73
C PHE A 83 -6.03 12.45 -0.29
N GLU A 84 -4.73 12.60 -0.48
CA GLU A 84 -4.13 13.50 -1.47
C GLU A 84 -3.52 12.70 -2.62
N ASP A 85 -3.95 12.99 -3.85
CA ASP A 85 -3.30 12.48 -5.05
C ASP A 85 -2.04 13.29 -5.34
N ILE A 86 -0.88 12.62 -5.24
CA ILE A 86 0.44 13.27 -5.44
C ILE A 86 0.97 13.13 -6.88
N GLY A 87 0.16 12.61 -7.81
CA GLY A 87 0.63 12.22 -9.13
C GLY A 87 1.57 11.01 -9.09
N THR A 88 2.15 10.62 -10.23
CA THR A 88 2.88 9.35 -10.38
C THR A 88 4.07 9.15 -9.42
N GLY A 89 4.52 10.21 -8.75
CA GLY A 89 5.46 10.14 -7.63
C GLY A 89 6.81 9.54 -8.04
N THR A 90 7.02 8.27 -7.67
CA THR A 90 8.27 7.51 -7.92
C THR A 90 8.11 6.41 -8.96
N LEU A 91 6.90 6.25 -9.50
CA LEU A 91 6.61 5.29 -10.57
C LEU A 91 7.21 5.79 -11.88
N ILE A 92 8.04 4.95 -12.50
CA ILE A 92 8.59 5.22 -13.83
C ILE A 92 7.68 4.63 -14.91
N GLU A 93 7.21 3.41 -14.66
CA GLU A 93 6.50 2.61 -15.65
C GLU A 93 5.64 1.57 -14.96
N PHE A 94 4.45 1.35 -15.52
CA PHE A 94 3.60 0.20 -15.26
C PHE A 94 3.22 -0.43 -16.61
N ALA A 95 3.43 -1.73 -16.74
CA ALA A 95 3.22 -2.46 -17.97
C ALA A 95 2.74 -3.88 -17.70
N ILE A 96 2.16 -4.50 -18.73
CA ILE A 96 1.63 -5.86 -18.68
C ILE A 96 2.13 -6.70 -19.84
N VAL A 97 2.12 -8.02 -19.62
CA VAL A 97 2.40 -9.05 -20.62
C VAL A 97 1.36 -10.15 -20.47
N SER A 98 0.61 -10.44 -21.53
CA SER A 98 -0.35 -11.55 -21.55
C SER A 98 0.34 -12.80 -22.10
N ASN A 99 0.34 -13.90 -21.33
CA ASN A 99 0.94 -15.16 -21.76
C ASN A 99 0.27 -16.37 -21.09
N GLY A 100 -0.08 -17.39 -21.89
CA GLY A 100 -0.62 -18.66 -21.40
C GLY A 100 -1.94 -18.52 -20.62
N GLY A 101 -2.82 -17.59 -21.03
CA GLY A 101 -4.07 -17.31 -20.32
C GLY A 101 -3.91 -16.53 -19.01
N LYS A 102 -2.68 -16.12 -18.66
CA LYS A 102 -2.39 -15.27 -17.50
C LYS A 102 -1.97 -13.88 -17.95
N VAL A 103 -2.10 -12.90 -17.06
CA VAL A 103 -1.56 -11.55 -17.26
C VAL A 103 -0.50 -11.24 -16.20
N TYR A 104 0.71 -10.98 -16.65
CA TYR A 104 1.83 -10.59 -15.80
C TYR A 104 1.93 -9.08 -15.79
N THR A 105 1.74 -8.48 -14.62
CA THR A 105 1.93 -7.04 -14.44
C THR A 105 3.31 -6.79 -13.84
N HIS A 106 3.95 -5.72 -14.28
CA HIS A 106 5.24 -5.30 -13.74
C HIS A 106 5.35 -3.78 -13.72
N TRP A 107 6.08 -3.28 -12.73
CA TRP A 107 6.37 -1.85 -12.63
C TRP A 107 7.77 -1.58 -12.10
N HIS A 108 8.28 -0.42 -12.50
CA HIS A 108 9.54 0.12 -12.04
C HIS A 108 9.31 1.34 -11.17
N VAL A 109 9.96 1.37 -10.02
CA VAL A 109 10.07 2.58 -9.19
C VAL A 109 11.52 2.98 -9.04
N LYS A 110 11.76 4.27 -8.83
CA LYS A 110 13.09 4.81 -8.55
C LYS A 110 13.01 5.91 -7.51
N GLY A 111 13.98 5.94 -6.60
CA GLY A 111 14.03 6.99 -5.56
C GLY A 111 12.87 6.90 -4.56
N GLU A 112 12.29 5.71 -4.37
CA GLU A 112 11.25 5.47 -3.37
C GLU A 112 11.81 5.70 -1.96
N LYS A 113 11.46 6.84 -1.34
CA LYS A 113 11.93 7.18 0.02
C LYS A 113 10.99 6.69 1.11
N GLU A 114 9.75 6.46 0.74
CA GLU A 114 8.65 6.24 1.68
C GLU A 114 8.02 4.89 1.44
N ARG A 115 7.69 4.21 2.54
CA ARG A 115 6.98 2.94 2.50
C ARG A 115 5.55 3.16 2.05
N GLY A 116 5.01 2.16 1.38
CA GLY A 116 3.63 2.15 0.92
C GLY A 116 3.21 0.78 0.44
N LEU A 117 1.96 0.69 0.02
CA LEU A 117 1.35 -0.49 -0.56
C LEU A 117 1.01 -0.21 -2.02
N PHE A 118 1.50 -1.06 -2.91
CA PHE A 118 1.03 -1.15 -4.27
C PHE A 118 -0.16 -2.09 -4.31
N ILE A 119 -1.26 -1.65 -4.90
CA ILE A 119 -2.48 -2.39 -5.14
C ILE A 119 -2.62 -2.52 -6.65
N VAL A 120 -2.73 -3.75 -7.12
CA VAL A 120 -2.98 -4.04 -8.54
C VAL A 120 -4.48 -4.13 -8.72
N GLU A 121 -5.00 -3.31 -9.62
CA GLU A 121 -6.42 -3.26 -9.91
C GLU A 121 -6.70 -3.64 -11.37
N ARG A 122 -7.82 -4.33 -11.58
CA ARG A 122 -8.29 -4.81 -12.89
C ARG A 122 -9.70 -4.29 -13.16
N SER A 123 -10.01 -4.03 -14.42
CA SER A 123 -11.34 -3.67 -14.88
C SER A 123 -11.67 -4.36 -16.21
N THR A 124 -12.91 -4.82 -16.34
CA THR A 124 -13.47 -5.36 -17.60
C THR A 124 -14.27 -4.30 -18.37
N ASN A 125 -14.47 -3.12 -17.80
CA ASN A 125 -15.32 -2.06 -18.40
C ASN A 125 -14.68 -0.66 -18.38
N ASN A 126 -13.41 -0.56 -17.95
CA ASN A 126 -12.65 0.69 -17.78
C ASN A 126 -13.25 1.70 -16.78
N LYS A 127 -14.25 1.31 -16.00
CA LYS A 127 -14.95 2.18 -15.03
C LYS A 127 -14.81 1.65 -13.62
N ASP A 128 -15.18 0.38 -13.45
CA ASP A 128 -15.17 -0.31 -12.17
C ASP A 128 -13.89 -1.13 -12.09
N TYR A 129 -13.06 -0.81 -11.09
CA TYR A 129 -11.79 -1.47 -10.86
C TYR A 129 -11.88 -2.30 -9.57
N GLU A 130 -11.55 -3.57 -9.67
CA GLU A 130 -11.44 -4.49 -8.54
C GLU A 130 -9.97 -4.69 -8.15
N GLN A 131 -9.71 -4.83 -6.86
CA GLN A 131 -8.40 -5.19 -6.36
C GLN A 131 -8.14 -6.68 -6.58
N ILE A 132 -7.06 -7.00 -7.30
CA ILE A 132 -6.66 -8.40 -7.59
C ILE A 132 -5.34 -8.79 -6.93
N GLY A 133 -4.62 -7.84 -6.34
CA GLY A 133 -3.33 -8.11 -5.74
C GLY A 133 -2.74 -6.94 -4.98
N PHE A 134 -1.70 -7.23 -4.21
CA PHE A 134 -0.93 -6.19 -3.52
C PHE A 134 0.54 -6.57 -3.35
N LYS A 135 1.40 -5.55 -3.31
CA LYS A 135 2.83 -5.68 -3.01
C LYS A 135 3.27 -4.55 -2.09
N ARG A 136 3.95 -4.92 -1.00
CA ARG A 136 4.55 -3.94 -0.10
C ARG A 136 5.78 -3.31 -0.78
N GLY A 137 5.80 -1.99 -0.87
CA GLY A 137 6.98 -1.24 -1.29
C GLY A 137 8.08 -1.31 -0.23
N ILE A 138 9.32 -1.39 -0.68
CA ILE A 138 10.49 -1.52 0.21
C ILE A 138 10.70 -0.23 1.02
N GLY A 139 10.43 0.93 0.42
CA GLY A 139 10.55 2.23 1.09
C GLY A 139 11.98 2.54 1.56
N VAL A 140 12.95 2.20 0.72
CA VAL A 140 14.37 2.53 0.92
C VAL A 140 14.84 3.28 -0.31
N VAL A 141 15.56 4.38 -0.10
CA VAL A 141 16.11 5.20 -1.18
C VAL A 141 17.15 4.37 -1.94
N ILE A 142 16.74 3.82 -3.06
CA ILE A 142 17.59 3.09 -3.98
C ILE A 142 17.67 3.91 -5.27
N GLU A 143 18.88 4.26 -5.68
CA GLU A 143 19.13 5.04 -6.89
C GLU A 143 18.83 4.24 -8.16
N ASN A 144 18.93 2.92 -8.10
CA ASN A 144 18.58 2.01 -9.18
C ASN A 144 17.06 1.77 -9.26
N LYS A 145 16.61 1.34 -10.44
CA LYS A 145 15.21 0.92 -10.62
C LYS A 145 14.95 -0.36 -9.83
N ILE A 146 13.87 -0.38 -9.06
CA ILE A 146 13.36 -1.59 -8.43
C ILE A 146 12.22 -2.12 -9.29
N LEU A 147 12.31 -3.39 -9.67
CA LEU A 147 11.26 -4.11 -10.41
C LEU A 147 10.35 -4.84 -9.42
N TYR A 148 9.05 -4.60 -9.56
CA TYR A 148 8.01 -5.37 -8.89
C TYR A 148 7.15 -6.07 -9.93
N CYS A 149 6.64 -7.24 -9.57
CA CYS A 149 5.79 -8.06 -10.43
C CYS A 149 4.60 -8.63 -9.67
N TRP A 150 3.49 -8.80 -10.39
CA TRP A 150 2.30 -9.54 -9.95
C TRP A 150 1.73 -10.36 -11.11
N VAL A 151 1.00 -11.42 -10.80
CA VAL A 151 0.33 -12.26 -11.81
C VAL A 151 -1.16 -12.32 -11.53
N ASP A 152 -1.93 -12.03 -12.57
CA ASP A 152 -3.34 -12.39 -12.65
C ASP A 152 -3.44 -13.79 -13.27
N GLU A 153 -3.78 -14.77 -12.46
CA GLU A 153 -3.80 -16.18 -12.87
C GLU A 153 -5.05 -16.56 -13.65
N GLU A 154 -6.16 -15.85 -13.40
CA GLU A 154 -7.48 -16.13 -13.96
C GLU A 154 -8.11 -14.82 -14.45
N PRO A 155 -7.52 -14.17 -15.47
CA PRO A 155 -8.12 -12.99 -16.06
C PRO A 155 -9.46 -13.37 -16.72
N PRO A 156 -10.52 -12.56 -16.54
CA PRO A 156 -11.79 -12.73 -17.24
C PRO A 156 -11.57 -12.80 -18.76
N ALA A 157 -12.45 -13.53 -19.43
CA ALA A 157 -12.46 -13.56 -20.89
C ALA A 157 -12.74 -12.16 -21.46
N GLY A 158 -12.03 -11.81 -22.54
CA GLY A 158 -12.15 -10.52 -23.22
C GLY A 158 -11.07 -9.52 -22.80
N ASP A 159 -11.32 -8.25 -23.11
CA ASP A 159 -10.35 -7.19 -22.87
C ASP A 159 -10.41 -6.74 -21.42
N CYS A 160 -9.25 -6.78 -20.75
CA CYS A 160 -9.07 -6.29 -19.40
C CYS A 160 -8.11 -5.11 -19.40
N SER A 161 -8.41 -4.14 -18.55
CA SER A 161 -7.54 -3.00 -18.26
C SER A 161 -7.01 -3.10 -16.84
N TYR A 162 -5.78 -2.64 -16.65
CA TYR A 162 -5.09 -2.70 -15.38
C TYR A 162 -4.57 -1.34 -15.01
N ARG A 163 -4.51 -1.07 -13.71
CA ARG A 163 -3.81 0.08 -13.14
C ARG A 163 -3.19 -0.29 -11.81
N LEU A 164 -2.24 0.54 -11.38
CA LEU A 164 -1.61 0.45 -10.08
C LEU A 164 -2.14 1.60 -9.22
N LEU A 165 -2.59 1.28 -8.01
CA LEU A 165 -2.83 2.25 -6.95
C LEU A 165 -1.69 2.12 -5.94
N LYS A 166 -0.95 3.20 -5.68
CA LYS A 166 -0.03 3.24 -4.54
C LYS A 166 -0.65 4.04 -3.41
N VAL A 167 -0.65 3.48 -2.20
CA VAL A 167 -1.06 4.17 -0.97
C VAL A 167 0.13 4.25 -0.03
N TYR A 168 0.43 5.45 0.47
CA TYR A 168 1.50 5.71 1.43
C TYR A 168 1.00 5.57 2.87
N GLU A 169 1.93 5.38 3.81
CA GLU A 169 1.58 5.25 5.24
C GLU A 169 0.97 6.51 5.85
N ASP A 170 1.02 7.65 5.16
CA ASP A 170 0.42 8.92 5.60
C ASP A 170 -0.90 9.25 4.88
N GLY A 171 -1.43 8.33 4.07
CA GLY A 171 -2.71 8.48 3.38
C GLY A 171 -2.63 9.11 1.99
N ARG A 172 -1.46 9.63 1.59
CA ARG A 172 -1.24 10.05 0.20
C ARG A 172 -1.36 8.85 -0.73
N TYR A 173 -1.79 9.09 -1.96
CA TYR A 173 -1.92 8.03 -2.95
C TYR A 173 -1.63 8.54 -4.36
N TYR A 174 -1.49 7.61 -5.30
CA TYR A 174 -1.56 7.94 -6.72
C TYR A 174 -1.99 6.73 -7.54
N TYR A 175 -2.51 7.00 -8.73
CA TYR A 175 -2.76 5.99 -9.76
C TYR A 175 -1.68 6.03 -10.85
N SER A 176 -1.35 4.86 -11.40
CA SER A 176 -0.63 4.78 -12.67
C SER A 176 -1.53 5.15 -13.84
N GLU A 177 -0.93 5.27 -15.03
CA GLU A 177 -1.69 5.14 -16.27
C GLU A 177 -2.39 3.77 -16.35
N VAL A 178 -3.50 3.73 -17.08
CA VAL A 178 -4.24 2.50 -17.36
C VAL A 178 -3.62 1.80 -18.56
N VAL A 179 -3.33 0.51 -18.41
CA VAL A 179 -2.79 -0.34 -19.49
C VAL A 179 -3.76 -1.46 -19.82
N GLY A 180 -4.10 -1.63 -21.10
CA GLY A 180 -5.02 -2.66 -21.58
C GLY A 180 -4.29 -3.89 -22.14
N SER A 181 -4.86 -5.09 -21.98
CA SER A 181 -4.31 -6.36 -22.48
C SER A 181 -4.01 -6.36 -23.99
N ASN A 182 -4.70 -5.51 -24.75
CA ASN A 182 -4.55 -5.38 -26.21
C ASN A 182 -3.59 -4.26 -26.65
N GLN A 183 -3.00 -3.50 -25.73
CA GLN A 183 -1.99 -2.50 -26.07
C GLN A 183 -0.71 -3.25 -26.46
N ARG A 184 -0.47 -3.40 -27.78
CA ARG A 184 0.82 -3.88 -28.31
C ARG A 184 1.90 -2.98 -27.72
N GLN A 185 2.73 -3.53 -26.83
CA GLN A 185 3.82 -2.78 -26.20
C GLN A 185 4.59 -2.02 -27.28
N ARG A 186 4.51 -0.68 -27.26
CA ARG A 186 5.43 0.16 -28.00
C ARG A 186 6.79 0.02 -27.31
N VAL A 187 7.51 -1.06 -27.62
CA VAL A 187 8.94 -1.14 -27.34
C VAL A 187 9.56 0.02 -28.12
N LYS A 188 9.94 1.11 -27.42
CA LYS A 188 10.75 2.15 -28.04
C LYS A 188 12.07 1.48 -28.43
N PRO A 189 12.48 1.49 -29.70
CA PRO A 189 13.73 0.87 -30.10
C PRO A 189 14.87 1.51 -29.31
N ASN A 190 15.69 0.66 -28.69
CA ASN A 190 16.83 1.07 -27.88
C ASN A 190 17.82 1.81 -28.80
N THR A 191 17.89 3.14 -28.70
CA THR A 191 18.77 3.98 -29.53
C THR A 191 20.21 3.90 -29.02
N LYS A 192 20.81 2.71 -28.97
CA LYS A 192 22.24 2.51 -28.73
C LYS A 192 22.69 1.18 -29.34
N ASP A 193 22.70 1.12 -30.66
CA ASP A 193 23.58 0.22 -31.43
C ASP A 193 23.79 0.86 -32.81
N GLU A 194 24.67 1.87 -32.85
CA GLU A 194 25.36 2.24 -34.09
C GLU A 194 26.85 1.90 -33.89
N THR A 195 27.20 0.76 -34.48
CA THR A 195 28.54 0.20 -34.73
C THR A 195 29.49 1.23 -35.37
N PRO A 196 30.81 1.18 -35.09
CA PRO A 196 31.76 2.19 -35.53
C PRO A 196 31.98 2.18 -37.06
N LEU A 197 31.91 3.37 -37.68
CA LEU A 197 32.36 3.58 -39.05
C LEU A 197 33.89 3.47 -39.12
N ILE A 198 34.35 2.40 -39.76
CA ILE A 198 35.72 2.27 -40.29
C ILE A 198 35.88 3.36 -41.36
N ALA A 199 36.61 4.42 -41.03
CA ALA A 199 37.07 5.40 -42.01
C ALA A 199 38.28 4.82 -42.75
N ALA A 200 38.04 4.31 -43.97
CA ALA A 200 39.10 4.14 -44.95
C ALA A 200 39.68 5.53 -45.31
N LYS A 201 40.97 5.73 -45.07
CA LYS A 201 41.76 6.79 -45.69
C LYS A 201 42.80 6.13 -46.59
N ARG A 202 42.66 6.46 -47.88
CA ARG A 202 43.64 6.53 -48.98
C ARG A 202 44.91 5.68 -48.88
#